data_AF-A0A7C3AU79-F1
#
_entry.id   AF-A0A7C3AU79-F1
#
_cell.length_a   1.000
_cell.length_b   1.000
_cell.length_c   1.000
_cell.angle_alpha   90.00
_cell.angle_beta   90.00
_cell.angle_gamma   90.00
#
_symmetry.space_group_name_H-M   'P 1'
#
loop_
_entity.id
_entity.type
_entity.pdbx_description
1 polymer ?
#
loop_
_entity_poly.entity_id
_entity_poly.type
_entity_poly.pdbx_seq_one_letter_code
_entity_poly.pdbx_strand_id
1 'polypeptide(L)'
;MSDNKPIYDAQPKTKEGLPWQAFAIVGDKDEPDTWKLPHHTKAIFRAIKGRLDIDKTVDWNRMSAAVAALSPGGYRGQRVDAGPEDILKAAKHLANHYRKADRPLPDTLAALV
;
A
#
# COMPACT_ATOMS: atom_id res chain seq x y z
N MET A 1 -6.65 -41.93 -15.26
CA MET A 1 -5.95 -41.94 -13.95
C MET A 1 -5.86 -40.50 -13.51
N SER A 2 -6.50 -40.21 -12.39
CA SER A 2 -6.70 -38.86 -11.87
C SER A 2 -5.42 -38.33 -11.26
N ASP A 3 -4.88 -37.23 -11.80
CA ASP A 3 -3.86 -36.44 -11.12
C ASP A 3 -4.53 -35.59 -10.04
N ASN A 4 -4.77 -36.23 -8.90
CA ASN A 4 -5.28 -35.59 -7.69
C ASN A 4 -4.08 -35.00 -6.94
N LYS A 5 -3.70 -33.75 -7.24
CA LYS A 5 -2.80 -32.98 -6.37
C LYS A 5 -3.64 -32.31 -5.27
N PRO A 6 -3.27 -32.45 -3.98
CA PRO A 6 -4.01 -31.79 -2.90
C PRO A 6 -3.89 -30.28 -3.10
N ILE A 7 -5.03 -29.63 -3.30
CA ILE A 7 -5.18 -28.19 -3.24
C ILE A 7 -5.07 -27.82 -1.75
N TYR A 8 -3.84 -27.81 -1.22
CA TYR A 8 -3.59 -27.10 0.02
C TYR A 8 -3.84 -25.63 -0.30
N ASP A 9 -4.92 -25.08 0.24
CA ASP A 9 -5.27 -23.66 0.21
C ASP A 9 -3.99 -22.81 0.28
N ALA A 10 -3.53 -22.30 -0.86
CA ALA A 10 -2.32 -21.49 -0.90
C ALA A 10 -2.61 -20.26 -0.05
N GLN A 11 -1.90 -20.13 1.07
CA GLN A 11 -1.99 -18.93 1.91
C GLN A 11 -1.78 -17.71 1.01
N PRO A 12 -2.63 -16.67 1.12
CA PRO A 12 -2.50 -15.49 0.27
C PRO A 12 -1.08 -14.93 0.40
N LYS A 13 -0.46 -14.60 -0.74
CA LYS A 13 0.92 -14.09 -0.76
C LYS A 13 1.02 -12.82 0.10
N THR A 14 2.16 -12.66 0.76
CA THR A 14 2.43 -11.48 1.60
C THR A 14 3.83 -10.94 1.34
N LYS A 15 4.01 -9.64 1.57
CA LYS A 15 5.32 -8.96 1.62
C LYS A 15 5.45 -8.26 2.96
N GLU A 16 6.56 -8.47 3.66
CA GLU A 16 6.75 -7.98 5.05
C GLU A 16 5.64 -8.46 6.03
N GLY A 17 4.97 -9.57 5.69
CA GLY A 17 3.80 -10.06 6.43
C GLY A 17 2.55 -9.19 6.26
N LEU A 18 2.45 -8.43 5.17
CA LEU A 18 1.29 -7.63 4.77
C LEU A 18 0.71 -8.13 3.44
N PRO A 19 -0.62 -8.05 3.24
CA PRO A 19 -1.26 -8.37 1.97
C PRO A 19 -1.18 -7.18 1.00
N TRP A 20 -1.47 -7.39 -0.29
CA TRP A 20 -1.35 -6.35 -1.33
C TRP A 20 -2.19 -5.09 -1.04
N GLN A 21 -3.32 -5.22 -0.34
CA GLN A 21 -4.16 -4.08 0.06
C GLN A 21 -3.45 -3.09 1.00
N ALA A 22 -2.33 -3.48 1.61
CA ALA A 22 -1.55 -2.61 2.48
C ALA A 22 -0.60 -1.66 1.73
N PHE A 23 -0.53 -1.75 0.39
CA PHE A 23 0.43 -1.07 -0.46
C PHE A 23 -0.27 -0.07 -1.38
N ALA A 24 0.34 1.10 -1.60
CA ALA A 24 -0.27 2.14 -2.44
C ALA A 24 -0.04 1.91 -3.93
N ILE A 25 0.99 1.13 -4.28
CA ILE A 25 1.27 0.69 -5.64
C ILE A 25 1.29 -0.83 -5.63
N VAL A 26 0.46 -1.43 -6.48
CA VAL A 26 0.35 -2.87 -6.66
C VAL A 26 0.47 -3.13 -8.15
N GLY A 27 1.60 -3.72 -8.57
CA GLY A 27 1.78 -4.22 -9.93
C GLY A 27 1.01 -5.53 -10.10
N ASP A 28 1.72 -6.64 -10.23
CA ASP A 28 1.11 -7.96 -10.26
C ASP A 28 0.72 -8.41 -8.83
N LYS A 29 -0.56 -8.75 -8.64
CA LYS A 29 -1.11 -9.22 -7.35
C LYS A 29 -0.60 -10.59 -6.93
N ASP A 30 0.01 -11.33 -7.84
CA ASP A 30 0.67 -12.59 -7.56
C ASP A 30 2.20 -12.42 -7.42
N GLU A 31 2.74 -11.22 -7.58
CA GLU A 31 4.17 -10.96 -7.40
C GLU A 31 4.41 -9.90 -6.31
N PRO A 32 4.59 -10.31 -5.04
CA PRO A 32 4.71 -9.38 -3.91
C PRO A 32 5.82 -8.34 -4.06
N ASP A 33 6.89 -8.66 -4.79
CA ASP A 33 8.00 -7.74 -5.03
C ASP A 33 7.60 -6.51 -5.85
N THR A 34 6.54 -6.62 -6.65
CA THR A 34 5.98 -5.49 -7.40
C THR A 34 5.16 -4.54 -6.52
N TRP A 35 4.82 -4.92 -5.28
CA TRP A 35 4.05 -4.08 -4.37
C TRP A 35 4.98 -3.10 -3.67
N LYS A 36 4.62 -1.82 -3.68
CA LYS A 36 5.46 -0.72 -3.18
C LYS A 36 4.66 0.19 -2.27
N LEU A 37 5.35 0.90 -1.39
CA LEU A 37 4.78 1.89 -0.47
C LEU A 37 3.77 1.28 0.52
N PRO A 38 4.21 0.37 1.41
CA PRO A 38 3.37 -0.14 2.49
C PRO A 38 2.97 1.01 3.42
N HIS A 39 1.70 1.08 3.82
CA HIS A 39 1.20 2.17 4.68
C HIS A 39 0.13 1.71 5.69
N HIS A 40 -0.07 0.39 5.83
CA HIS A 40 -0.93 -0.20 6.86
C HIS A 40 -0.15 -1.11 7.81
N THR A 41 -0.66 -1.23 9.04
CA THR A 41 -0.21 -2.22 10.02
C THR A 41 -0.77 -3.60 9.71
N LYS A 42 -0.27 -4.65 10.39
CA LYS A 42 -0.83 -6.02 10.29
C LYS A 42 -2.30 -6.12 10.70
N ALA A 43 -2.87 -5.10 11.37
CA ALA A 43 -4.30 -5.04 11.66
C ALA A 43 -5.18 -5.01 10.38
N ILE A 44 -4.60 -4.70 9.21
CA ILE A 44 -5.28 -4.77 7.90
C ILE A 44 -5.95 -6.11 7.64
N PHE A 45 -5.41 -7.23 8.14
CA PHE A 45 -6.07 -8.54 8.02
C PHE A 45 -7.42 -8.59 8.73
N ARG A 46 -7.60 -7.83 9.81
CA ARG A 46 -8.90 -7.70 10.48
C ARG A 46 -9.86 -6.86 9.65
N ALA A 47 -9.36 -5.81 9.00
CA ALA A 47 -10.17 -4.97 8.13
C ALA A 47 -10.63 -5.71 6.87
N ILE A 48 -9.74 -6.49 6.23
CA ILE A 48 -10.09 -7.36 5.10
C ILE A 48 -11.18 -8.38 5.48
N LYS A 49 -11.20 -8.83 6.74
CA LYS A 49 -12.24 -9.73 7.28
C LYS A 49 -13.51 -9.00 7.75
N GLY A 50 -13.61 -7.68 7.53
CA GLY A 50 -14.75 -6.86 7.97
C GLY A 50 -14.85 -6.62 9.48
N ARG A 51 -13.77 -6.91 10.23
CA ARG A 51 -13.74 -6.83 11.71
C ARG A 51 -13.11 -5.55 12.25
N LEU A 52 -12.66 -4.66 11.38
CA LEU A 52 -12.05 -3.38 11.71
C LEU A 52 -12.22 -2.44 10.51
N ASP A 53 -12.38 -1.15 10.77
CA ASP A 53 -12.32 -0.16 9.70
C ASP A 53 -10.89 -0.10 9.13
N ILE A 54 -10.76 -0.09 7.80
CA ILE A 54 -9.47 -0.02 7.11
C ILE A 54 -8.70 1.25 7.48
N ASP A 55 -9.39 2.37 7.67
CA ASP A 55 -8.75 3.64 8.00
C ASP A 55 -8.11 3.62 9.41
N LYS A 56 -8.59 2.74 10.31
CA LYS A 56 -7.97 2.50 11.63
C LYS A 56 -6.71 1.65 11.57
N THR A 57 -6.36 1.10 10.41
CA THR A 57 -5.19 0.24 10.24
C THR A 57 -4.00 0.98 9.63
N VAL A 58 -4.17 2.24 9.23
CA VAL A 58 -3.10 3.08 8.67
C VAL A 58 -1.94 3.20 9.68
N ASP A 59 -0.74 2.89 9.21
CA ASP A 59 0.50 3.12 9.94
C ASP A 59 1.04 4.49 9.55
N TRP A 60 0.84 5.50 10.40
CA TRP A 60 1.21 6.88 10.07
C TRP A 60 2.72 7.09 9.90
N ASN A 61 3.56 6.25 10.52
CA ASN A 61 5.01 6.32 10.30
C ASN A 61 5.37 5.81 8.91
N ARG A 62 4.78 4.68 8.50
CA ARG A 62 4.96 4.15 7.14
C ARG A 62 4.30 5.05 6.09
N MET A 63 3.16 5.66 6.40
CA MET A 63 2.47 6.64 5.56
C MET A 63 3.39 7.83 5.22
N SER A 64 4.06 8.43 6.21
CA SER A 64 5.00 9.53 5.94
C SER A 64 6.16 9.11 5.04
N ALA A 65 6.71 7.90 5.24
CA ALA A 65 7.76 7.36 4.38
C ALA A 65 7.26 7.09 2.94
N ALA A 66 6.04 6.56 2.81
CA ALA A 66 5.38 6.33 1.52
C ALA A 66 5.18 7.63 0.74
N VAL A 67 4.72 8.69 1.42
CA VAL A 67 4.58 10.03 0.82
C VAL A 67 5.93 10.59 0.37
N ALA A 68 6.97 10.50 1.21
CA ALA A 68 8.30 10.99 0.86
C ALA A 68 8.87 10.31 -0.39
N ALA A 69 8.60 9.01 -0.57
CA ALA A 69 9.04 8.24 -1.74
C ALA A 69 8.36 8.66 -3.06
N LEU A 70 7.21 9.36 -2.99
CA LEU A 70 6.56 9.95 -4.16
C LEU A 70 7.17 11.30 -4.56
N SER A 71 7.90 11.96 -3.66
CA SER A 71 8.50 13.27 -3.94
C SER A 71 9.54 13.18 -5.07
N PRO A 72 9.77 14.28 -5.82
CA PRO A 72 10.82 14.31 -6.84
C PRO A 72 12.22 13.96 -6.30
N GLY A 73 12.51 14.33 -5.04
CA GLY A 73 13.76 13.99 -4.35
C GLY A 73 13.78 12.59 -3.72
N GLY A 74 12.64 11.88 -3.71
CA GLY A 74 12.48 10.54 -3.15
C GLY A 74 12.65 10.46 -1.62
N TYR A 75 12.61 9.25 -1.10
CA TYR A 75 12.96 8.96 0.30
C TYR A 75 14.41 8.50 0.33
N ARG A 76 15.25 9.20 1.11
CA ARG A 76 16.72 8.98 1.15
C ARG A 76 17.39 9.05 -0.24
N GLY A 77 16.88 9.93 -1.12
CA GLY A 77 17.42 10.12 -2.47
C GLY A 77 16.96 9.10 -3.51
N GLN A 78 16.05 8.19 -3.15
CA GLN A 78 15.48 7.21 -4.08
C GLN A 78 13.99 7.45 -4.27
N ARG A 79 13.62 7.75 -5.52
CA ARG A 79 12.22 7.81 -5.94
C ARG A 79 11.68 6.39 -6.05
N VAL A 80 10.38 6.22 -5.79
CA VAL A 80 9.73 4.95 -6.11
C VAL A 80 9.85 4.69 -7.62
N ASP A 81 10.33 3.50 -7.95
CA ASP A 81 10.35 2.99 -9.32
C ASP A 81 8.90 2.65 -9.72
N ALA A 82 8.22 3.55 -10.41
CA ALA A 82 6.84 3.37 -10.87
C ALA A 82 6.54 4.34 -12.01
N GLY A 83 5.58 3.98 -12.87
CA GLY A 83 5.12 4.85 -13.93
C GLY A 83 4.44 6.11 -13.38
N PRO A 84 4.42 7.23 -14.14
CA PRO A 84 3.76 8.47 -13.70
C PRO A 84 2.30 8.28 -13.28
N GLU A 85 1.55 7.45 -14.00
CA GLU A 85 0.15 7.15 -13.66
C GLU A 85 -0.01 6.43 -12.33
N ASP A 86 0.86 5.46 -12.05
CA ASP A 86 0.83 4.72 -10.79
C ASP A 86 1.22 5.61 -9.62
N ILE A 87 2.16 6.54 -9.82
CA ILE A 87 2.51 7.57 -8.85
C ILE A 87 1.30 8.46 -8.55
N LEU A 88 0.56 8.91 -9.56
CA LEU A 88 -0.65 9.73 -9.35
C LEU A 88 -1.76 8.95 -8.66
N LYS A 89 -1.99 7.69 -9.02
CA LYS A 89 -2.96 6.81 -8.35
C LYS A 89 -2.59 6.61 -6.88
N ALA A 90 -1.31 6.32 -6.60
CA ALA A 90 -0.81 6.20 -5.24
C ALA A 90 -0.96 7.50 -4.46
N ALA A 91 -0.62 8.66 -5.05
CA ALA A 91 -0.78 9.95 -4.40
C ALA A 91 -2.24 10.21 -4.00
N LYS A 92 -3.20 9.96 -4.91
CA LYS A 92 -4.64 10.08 -4.63
C LYS A 92 -5.10 9.13 -3.53
N HIS A 93 -4.64 7.89 -3.56
CA HIS A 93 -4.94 6.88 -2.55
C HIS A 93 -4.44 7.30 -1.16
N LEU A 94 -3.17 7.71 -1.05
CA LEU A 94 -2.59 8.18 0.21
C LEU A 94 -3.26 9.47 0.70
N ALA A 95 -3.55 10.42 -0.19
CA ALA A 95 -4.22 11.68 0.15
C ALA A 95 -5.62 11.45 0.73
N ASN A 96 -6.32 10.42 0.26
CA ASN A 96 -7.63 10.06 0.80
C ASN A 96 -7.55 9.66 2.28
N HIS A 97 -6.52 8.93 2.70
CA HIS A 97 -6.34 8.59 4.12
C HIS A 97 -6.11 9.83 4.98
N TYR A 98 -5.33 10.82 4.51
CA TYR A 98 -5.15 12.09 5.23
C TYR A 98 -6.46 12.83 5.40
N ARG A 99 -7.24 12.99 4.31
CA ARG A 99 -8.54 13.68 4.34
C ARG A 99 -9.54 13.00 5.27
N LYS A 100 -9.67 11.68 5.20
CA LYS A 100 -10.57 10.93 6.08
C LYS A 100 -10.17 10.99 7.56
N ALA A 101 -8.88 11.11 7.83
CA ALA A 101 -8.36 11.25 9.18
C ALA A 101 -8.38 12.69 9.70
N ASP A 102 -8.92 13.64 8.92
CA ASP A 102 -8.91 15.08 9.19
C ASP A 102 -7.49 15.60 9.52
N ARG A 103 -6.50 15.09 8.77
CA ARG A 103 -5.10 15.48 8.90
C ARG A 103 -4.71 16.45 7.78
N PRO A 104 -3.84 17.44 8.06
CA PRO A 104 -3.29 18.30 7.02
C PRO A 104 -2.66 17.50 5.90
N LEU A 105 -2.99 17.84 4.65
CA LEU A 105 -2.43 17.18 3.48
C LEU A 105 -0.98 17.64 3.27
N PRO A 106 0.02 16.73 3.22
CA PRO A 106 1.40 17.12 2.96
C PRO A 106 1.58 17.76 1.57
N ASP A 107 2.46 18.76 1.46
CA ASP A 107 2.72 19.48 0.20
C ASP A 107 3.07 18.54 -0.97
N THR A 108 3.81 17.46 -0.70
CA THR A 108 4.13 16.44 -1.70
C THR A 108 2.87 15.82 -2.31
N LEU A 109 1.84 15.55 -1.50
CA LEU A 109 0.57 15.05 -2.01
C LEU A 109 -0.24 16.18 -2.64
N ALA A 110 -0.31 17.35 -2.01
CA ALA A 110 -1.05 18.51 -2.52
C ALA A 110 -0.59 18.96 -3.92
N ALA A 111 0.70 18.78 -4.25
CA ALA A 111 1.23 19.06 -5.58
C ALA A 111 0.82 18.02 -6.65
N LEU A 112 0.27 16.87 -6.25
CA LEU A 112 -0.04 15.73 -7.13
C LEU A 112 -1.55 15.44 -7.27
N VAL A 113 -2.43 16.01 -6.42
CA VAL A 113 -3.85 15.62 -6.32
C VAL A 113 -4.85 16.76 -6.29
#